data_AF-A0A352S267-F1
#
_entry.id   AF-A0A352S267-F1
#
_cell.length_a   1.000
_cell.length_b   1.000
_cell.length_c   1.000
_cell.angle_alpha   90.00
_cell.angle_beta   90.00
_cell.angle_gamma   90.00
#
_symmetry.space_group_name_H-M   'P 1'
#
loop_
_entity.id
_entity.type
_entity.pdbx_description
1 polymer ?
#
loop_
_entity_poly.entity_id
_entity_poly.type
_entity_poly.pdbx_seq_one_letter_code
_entity_poly.pdbx_strand_id
1 'polypeptide(L)'
;MLVLAAAALSACGGDDNGTANTGSSNNGAGSGNSGTGGTGSGNGNGNGGTTQPAVVKPLAGGSLYVGAVSFGDTVSIELDQPAAGQLTLRFLDSRFGLAGTLVGQYSVDGNTYRVKNLAASSNDVPAALATAASTVTFSFTLDDSVLSGALGQVPNLVAGNGALLQGYVSAANRGAQLADIAGTYSYMRQAGGTAIAGQLGIQSDGSVRVCAGQSYSATCAGGQSGQLSPDADQVRYPGAFSLTVAG
;
A
#
# COMPACT_ATOMS: atom_id res chain seq x y z
N MET A 1 -37.01 8.72 -8.83
CA MET A 1 -36.75 7.61 -7.88
C MET A 1 -36.14 6.48 -8.67
N LEU A 2 -34.82 6.27 -8.54
CA LEU A 2 -34.14 5.13 -9.17
C LEU A 2 -33.34 4.42 -8.08
N VAL A 3 -33.62 3.13 -7.96
CA VAL A 3 -33.29 2.24 -6.84
C VAL A 3 -31.82 1.84 -6.92
N LEU A 4 -31.08 1.98 -5.80
CA LEU A 4 -29.77 1.37 -5.60
C LEU A 4 -29.92 -0.14 -5.49
N ALA A 5 -29.23 -0.90 -6.34
CA ALA A 5 -29.03 -2.33 -6.13
C ALA A 5 -27.68 -2.54 -5.42
N ALA A 6 -27.75 -2.87 -4.13
CA ALA A 6 -26.63 -3.42 -3.38
C ALA A 6 -26.47 -4.90 -3.75
N ALA A 7 -25.33 -5.28 -4.31
CA ALA A 7 -24.96 -6.69 -4.46
C ALA A 7 -23.98 -7.04 -3.33
N ALA A 8 -24.49 -7.72 -2.31
CA ALA A 8 -23.68 -8.49 -1.39
C ALA A 8 -23.19 -9.75 -2.11
N LEU A 9 -21.88 -10.01 -2.15
CA LEU A 9 -21.35 -11.29 -2.59
C LEU A 9 -20.92 -12.10 -1.36
N SER A 10 -21.73 -13.11 -1.09
CA SER A 10 -21.51 -14.20 -0.14
C SER A 10 -20.39 -15.14 -0.61
N ALA A 11 -19.60 -15.61 0.34
CA ALA A 11 -18.63 -16.69 0.19
C ALA A 11 -19.29 -18.05 -0.16
N CYS A 12 -18.58 -18.87 -0.94
CA CYS A 12 -18.81 -20.31 -1.17
C CYS A 12 -17.44 -20.91 -1.56
N GLY A 13 -16.75 -21.72 -0.74
CA GLY A 13 -16.93 -23.17 -0.51
C GLY A 13 -16.34 -23.96 -1.70
N GLY A 14 -15.16 -24.61 -1.66
CA GLY A 14 -14.86 -25.94 -1.04
C GLY A 14 -15.65 -27.05 -1.76
N ASP A 15 -15.15 -28.13 -2.37
CA ASP A 15 -13.92 -28.95 -2.30
C ASP A 15 -13.74 -29.74 -3.63
N ASP A 16 -12.55 -30.33 -3.89
CA ASP A 16 -12.41 -31.77 -4.18
C ASP A 16 -11.00 -32.22 -4.66
N ASN A 17 -10.44 -33.10 -3.83
CA ASN A 17 -9.81 -34.39 -4.16
C ASN A 17 -8.38 -34.46 -4.75
N GLY A 18 -7.44 -34.78 -3.84
CA GLY A 18 -6.09 -35.24 -4.17
C GLY A 18 -5.99 -36.77 -4.30
N THR A 19 -5.19 -37.21 -5.27
CA THR A 19 -4.48 -38.51 -5.38
C THR A 19 -3.58 -38.37 -6.63
N ALA A 20 -2.34 -38.84 -6.74
CA ALA A 20 -1.65 -39.91 -6.05
C ALA A 20 -0.12 -39.69 -6.03
N ASN A 21 0.47 -40.17 -4.94
CA ASN A 21 1.86 -40.56 -4.72
C ASN A 21 2.28 -41.71 -5.67
N THR A 22 3.45 -41.60 -6.32
CA THR A 22 4.40 -42.71 -6.55
C THR A 22 5.67 -42.20 -7.24
N GLY A 23 6.86 -42.59 -6.74
CA GLY A 23 8.06 -42.63 -7.60
C GLY A 23 9.40 -42.28 -6.94
N SER A 24 9.78 -42.96 -5.85
CA SER A 24 11.17 -43.01 -5.39
C SER A 24 12.01 -43.86 -6.35
N SER A 25 13.19 -43.39 -6.74
CA SER A 25 14.26 -44.24 -7.31
C SER A 25 15.62 -43.61 -7.01
N ASN A 26 16.24 -44.16 -5.98
CA ASN A 26 17.63 -43.97 -5.59
C ASN A 26 18.46 -45.02 -6.36
N ASN A 27 19.53 -44.61 -7.05
CA ASN A 27 20.64 -45.50 -7.42
C ASN A 27 21.87 -44.64 -7.77
N GLY A 28 22.94 -44.81 -7.00
CA GLY A 28 24.25 -44.19 -7.24
C GLY A 28 25.22 -45.08 -8.01
N ALA A 29 26.38 -44.52 -8.38
CA ALA A 29 27.72 -45.14 -8.29
C ALA A 29 28.80 -44.32 -9.05
N GLY A 30 30.02 -44.25 -8.45
CA GLY A 30 31.31 -44.01 -9.12
C GLY A 30 31.97 -42.65 -8.81
N SER A 31 32.90 -42.52 -7.85
CA SER A 31 34.36 -42.81 -7.94
C SER A 31 35.08 -41.93 -8.98
N GLY A 32 36.13 -41.14 -8.73
CA GLY A 32 36.97 -40.87 -7.56
C GLY A 32 38.22 -40.06 -7.99
N ASN A 33 38.96 -39.56 -6.98
CA ASN A 33 40.40 -39.24 -6.96
C ASN A 33 40.94 -37.79 -7.14
N SER A 34 41.44 -37.30 -5.99
CA SER A 34 42.57 -36.41 -5.64
C SER A 34 43.39 -35.60 -6.67
N GLY A 35 43.76 -34.37 -6.27
CA GLY A 35 44.83 -33.58 -6.91
C GLY A 35 44.98 -32.13 -6.40
N THR A 36 45.93 -31.93 -5.49
CA THR A 36 46.53 -30.71 -4.90
C THR A 36 46.70 -29.43 -5.75
N GLY A 37 46.50 -28.27 -5.09
CA GLY A 37 47.48 -27.16 -5.03
C GLY A 37 47.50 -26.10 -6.15
N GLY A 38 47.20 -24.83 -5.81
CA GLY A 38 47.46 -23.69 -6.69
C GLY A 38 47.04 -22.35 -6.10
N THR A 39 47.98 -21.66 -5.45
CA THR A 39 47.91 -20.24 -5.08
C THR A 39 47.87 -19.34 -6.32
N GLY A 40 46.95 -18.39 -6.37
CA GLY A 40 46.88 -17.38 -7.43
C GLY A 40 46.07 -16.16 -7.02
N SER A 41 46.78 -15.13 -6.55
CA SER A 41 46.28 -13.77 -6.34
C SER A 41 46.02 -13.09 -7.70
N GLY A 42 44.92 -12.35 -7.84
CA GLY A 42 44.63 -11.60 -9.07
C GLY A 42 43.31 -10.85 -9.05
N ASN A 43 43.39 -9.54 -8.80
CA ASN A 43 42.34 -8.54 -8.87
C ASN A 43 41.41 -8.64 -10.09
N GLY A 44 40.12 -8.42 -9.86
CA GLY A 44 39.15 -8.10 -10.90
C GLY A 44 37.93 -7.41 -10.31
N ASN A 45 37.96 -6.07 -10.31
CA ASN A 45 36.82 -5.19 -10.01
C ASN A 45 35.59 -5.61 -10.81
N GLY A 46 34.54 -6.01 -10.11
CA GLY A 46 33.20 -6.16 -10.65
C GLY A 46 32.22 -5.82 -9.54
N ASN A 47 32.08 -4.52 -9.25
CA ASN A 47 31.03 -3.99 -8.37
C ASN A 47 29.67 -4.13 -9.09
N GLY A 48 29.23 -5.38 -9.26
CA GLY A 48 27.84 -5.72 -9.48
C GLY A 48 27.13 -5.48 -8.17
N GLY A 49 26.79 -4.21 -7.93
CA GLY A 49 25.91 -3.83 -6.83
C GLY A 49 24.62 -4.59 -7.01
N THR A 50 24.50 -5.71 -6.32
CA THR A 50 23.19 -6.25 -5.98
C THR A 50 22.59 -5.16 -5.11
N THR A 51 21.70 -4.35 -5.68
CA THR A 51 20.81 -3.51 -4.87
C THR A 51 20.06 -4.49 -4.01
N GLN A 52 20.53 -4.69 -2.78
CA GLN A 52 19.86 -5.47 -1.78
C GLN A 52 18.42 -4.97 -1.74
N PRO A 53 17.41 -5.83 -1.96
CA PRO A 53 16.03 -5.43 -1.90
C PRO A 53 15.81 -4.61 -0.62
N ALA A 54 15.14 -3.46 -0.74
CA ALA A 54 14.78 -2.68 0.44
C ALA A 54 14.11 -3.63 1.42
N VAL A 55 14.61 -3.70 2.66
CA VAL A 55 13.96 -4.53 3.67
C VAL A 55 12.68 -3.80 4.03
N VAL A 56 11.52 -4.45 3.88
CA VAL A 56 10.25 -3.89 4.38
C VAL A 56 10.52 -3.46 5.81
N LYS A 57 10.28 -2.19 6.12
CA LYS A 57 10.23 -1.76 7.51
C LYS A 57 8.75 -1.84 7.86
N PRO A 58 8.28 -2.91 8.52
CA PRO A 58 6.90 -2.94 8.98
C PRO A 58 6.70 -1.68 9.81
N LEU A 59 5.57 -1.00 9.66
CA LEU A 59 5.16 -0.08 10.71
C LEU A 59 5.18 -0.90 12.00
N ALA A 60 5.92 -0.43 13.00
CA ALA A 60 6.25 -1.21 14.20
C ALA A 60 5.02 -1.56 15.07
N GLY A 61 3.81 -1.25 14.60
CA GLY A 61 2.67 -0.95 15.45
C GLY A 61 2.89 0.39 16.16
N GLY A 62 1.79 1.00 16.61
CA GLY A 62 1.82 2.25 17.36
C GLY A 62 0.87 3.31 16.78
N SER A 63 1.27 4.57 16.87
CA SER A 63 0.38 5.69 16.58
C SER A 63 0.46 6.22 15.15
N LEU A 64 1.40 5.74 14.33
CA LEU A 64 1.54 6.14 12.92
C LEU A 64 0.69 5.23 12.03
N TYR A 65 -0.19 5.82 11.23
CA TYR A 65 -1.03 5.19 10.23
C TYR A 65 -0.70 5.78 8.87
N VAL A 66 -0.49 4.94 7.85
CA VAL A 66 -0.23 5.40 6.48
C VAL A 66 -1.24 4.76 5.54
N GLY A 67 -1.77 5.52 4.60
CA GLY A 67 -2.72 4.99 3.62
C GLY A 67 -3.26 6.00 2.64
N ALA A 68 -4.27 5.58 1.88
CA ALA A 68 -4.81 6.33 0.75
C ALA A 68 -6.08 7.09 1.12
N VAL A 69 -6.30 8.19 0.41
CA VAL A 69 -7.54 8.97 0.43
C VAL A 69 -8.26 8.82 -0.90
N SER A 70 -9.59 8.73 -0.91
CA SER A 70 -10.38 8.42 -2.12
C SER A 70 -10.19 9.39 -3.29
N PHE A 71 -9.73 10.62 -3.05
CA PHE A 71 -9.39 11.56 -4.13
C PHE A 71 -8.03 11.27 -4.79
N GLY A 72 -7.30 10.25 -4.34
CA GLY A 72 -6.11 9.72 -5.00
C GLY A 72 -4.77 10.13 -4.39
N ASP A 73 -4.77 10.67 -3.17
CA ASP A 73 -3.55 11.04 -2.43
C ASP A 73 -3.20 10.01 -1.35
N THR A 74 -1.94 9.99 -0.93
CA THR A 74 -1.46 9.23 0.23
C THR A 74 -1.24 10.17 1.42
N VAL A 75 -1.69 9.77 2.60
CA VAL A 75 -1.53 10.51 3.86
C VAL A 75 -0.83 9.67 4.91
N SER A 76 -0.05 10.33 5.77
CA SER A 76 0.43 9.78 7.03
C SER A 76 -0.26 10.50 8.19
N ILE A 77 -0.75 9.73 9.16
CA ILE A 77 -1.48 10.19 10.32
C ILE A 77 -0.78 9.66 11.56
N GLU A 78 -0.31 10.54 12.45
CA GLU A 78 0.26 10.15 13.73
C GLU A 78 -0.66 10.59 14.87
N LEU A 79 -1.07 9.66 15.71
CA LEU A 79 -1.83 9.93 16.94
C LEU A 79 -0.90 10.27 18.10
N ASP A 80 -1.40 11.05 19.05
CA ASP A 80 -0.68 11.51 20.24
C ASP A 80 0.64 12.23 19.92
N GLN A 81 0.69 12.90 18.76
CA GLN A 81 1.81 13.72 18.32
C GLN A 81 1.31 15.13 17.93
N PRO A 82 2.05 16.21 18.29
CA PRO A 82 3.28 16.20 19.10
C PRO A 82 3.05 16.01 20.61
N ALA A 83 1.78 15.94 21.05
CA ALA A 83 1.43 15.60 22.42
C ALA A 83 0.14 14.76 22.48
N ALA A 84 -0.12 14.14 23.63
CA ALA A 84 -1.31 13.34 23.84
C ALA A 84 -2.60 14.11 23.50
N GLY A 85 -3.54 13.45 22.82
CA GLY A 85 -4.79 14.06 22.34
C GLY A 85 -4.64 14.94 21.09
N GLN A 86 -3.45 14.99 20.49
CA GLN A 86 -3.22 15.64 19.19
C GLN A 86 -2.98 14.61 18.09
N LEU A 87 -3.27 15.03 16.87
CA LEU A 87 -3.06 14.27 15.65
C LEU A 87 -2.23 15.10 14.68
N THR A 88 -1.21 14.48 14.11
CA THR A 88 -0.40 15.00 13.01
C THR A 88 -0.87 14.38 11.71
N LEU A 89 -1.34 15.18 10.76
CA LEU A 89 -1.71 14.79 9.41
C LEU A 89 -0.69 15.36 8.42
N ARG A 90 -0.13 14.51 7.57
CA ARG A 90 0.78 14.94 6.50
C ARG A 90 0.35 14.33 5.16
N PHE A 91 0.34 15.18 4.15
CA PHE A 91 0.14 14.77 2.75
C PHE A 91 1.49 14.36 2.17
N LEU A 92 1.60 13.12 1.70
CA LEU A 92 2.86 12.57 1.18
C LEU A 92 3.00 12.84 -0.31
N ASP A 93 2.01 12.38 -1.09
CA ASP A 93 1.96 12.55 -2.54
C ASP A 93 0.63 13.18 -2.94
N SER A 94 0.58 14.52 -2.91
CA SER A 94 -0.61 15.21 -3.35
C SER A 94 -0.55 15.61 -4.80
N ARG A 95 -1.55 15.18 -5.54
CA ARG A 95 -1.81 15.63 -6.93
C ARG A 95 -2.48 16.99 -6.97
N PHE A 96 -2.98 17.46 -5.82
CA PHE A 96 -3.76 18.68 -5.64
C PHE A 96 -2.96 19.81 -5.01
N GLY A 97 -1.63 19.66 -4.94
CA GLY A 97 -0.71 20.67 -4.41
C GLY A 97 -0.67 20.73 -2.89
N LEU A 98 -1.27 19.76 -2.19
CA LEU A 98 -1.23 19.68 -0.73
C LEU A 98 0.15 19.20 -0.28
N ALA A 99 0.74 19.87 0.71
CA ALA A 99 2.04 19.52 1.24
C ALA A 99 2.15 19.96 2.70
N GLY A 100 3.20 19.47 3.35
CA GLY A 100 3.51 19.77 4.73
C GLY A 100 2.61 19.08 5.73
N THR A 101 2.67 19.57 6.97
CA THR A 101 2.11 18.91 8.14
C THR A 101 1.07 19.79 8.82
N LEU A 102 -0.10 19.23 9.06
CA LEU A 102 -1.16 19.81 9.88
C LEU A 102 -1.23 19.11 11.22
N VAL A 103 -1.37 19.86 12.30
CA VAL A 103 -1.59 19.32 13.66
C VAL A 103 -2.94 19.79 14.15
N GLY A 104 -3.75 18.88 14.67
CA GLY A 104 -5.07 19.14 15.21
C GLY A 104 -5.29 18.41 16.52
N GLN A 105 -6.33 18.80 17.25
CA GLN A 105 -6.74 18.12 18.48
C GLN A 105 -7.84 17.12 18.13
N TYR A 106 -7.77 15.91 18.66
CA TYR A 106 -8.87 14.97 18.53
C TYR A 106 -9.61 14.78 19.85
N SER A 107 -10.90 14.50 19.71
CA SER A 107 -11.78 14.09 20.80
C SER A 107 -12.40 12.75 20.44
N VAL A 108 -12.63 11.92 21.44
CA VAL A 108 -13.25 10.60 21.26
C VAL A 108 -14.70 10.68 21.70
N ASP A 109 -15.59 10.29 20.80
CA ASP A 109 -17.04 10.20 21.02
C ASP A 109 -17.48 8.77 20.69
N GLY A 110 -17.60 7.93 21.73
CA GLY A 110 -17.76 6.48 21.57
C GLY A 110 -16.53 5.86 20.88
N ASN A 111 -16.72 5.27 19.70
CA ASN A 111 -15.66 4.70 18.86
C ASN A 111 -15.16 5.65 17.77
N THR A 112 -15.70 6.87 17.69
CA THR A 112 -15.36 7.84 16.65
C THR A 112 -14.43 8.91 17.20
N TYR A 113 -13.30 9.06 16.53
CA TYR A 113 -12.37 10.16 16.73
C TYR A 113 -12.80 11.33 15.84
N ARG A 114 -12.87 12.52 16.43
CA ARG A 114 -13.18 13.76 15.72
C ARG A 114 -12.05 14.75 15.92
N VAL A 115 -11.40 15.13 14.82
CA VAL A 115 -10.32 16.11 14.80
C VAL A 115 -10.89 17.50 14.59
N LYS A 116 -10.37 18.45 15.35
CA LYS A 116 -10.70 19.88 15.29
C LYS A 116 -9.42 20.70 15.35
N ASN A 117 -9.54 21.98 15.00
CA ASN A 117 -8.46 22.96 15.15
C ASN A 117 -7.17 22.54 14.43
N LEU A 118 -7.30 21.94 13.25
CA LEU A 118 -6.13 21.67 12.42
C LEU A 118 -5.43 22.98 12.07
N ALA A 119 -4.12 23.00 12.23
CA ALA A 119 -3.28 24.15 11.96
C ALA A 119 -1.98 23.70 11.30
N ALA A 120 -1.41 24.55 10.47
CA ALA A 120 -0.09 24.29 9.89
C ALA A 120 0.96 24.17 11.01
N SER A 121 1.68 23.05 11.04
CA SER A 121 2.74 22.78 12.02
C SER A 121 4.13 23.02 11.44
N SER A 122 4.24 23.30 10.14
CA SER A 122 5.50 23.42 9.43
C SER A 122 5.41 24.47 8.32
N ASN A 123 6.55 25.09 7.98
CA ASN A 123 6.63 26.20 7.01
C ASN A 123 6.52 25.75 5.54
N ASP A 124 6.54 24.44 5.29
CA ASP A 124 6.34 23.81 3.99
C ASP A 124 4.84 23.64 3.65
N VAL A 125 3.93 23.97 4.58
CA VAL A 125 2.49 23.97 4.32
C VAL A 125 2.14 25.14 3.39
N PRO A 126 1.50 24.90 2.23
CA PRO A 126 1.06 25.97 1.34
C PRO A 126 0.11 26.95 2.05
N ALA A 127 0.29 28.26 1.79
CA ALA A 127 -0.45 29.32 2.51
C ALA A 127 -1.98 29.17 2.45
N ALA A 128 -2.52 28.74 1.31
CA ALA A 128 -3.95 28.48 1.14
C ALA A 128 -4.43 27.29 2.00
N LEU A 129 -3.63 26.23 2.14
CA LEU A 129 -3.92 25.12 3.05
C LEU A 129 -3.80 25.55 4.50
N ALA A 130 -2.76 26.32 4.86
CA ALA A 130 -2.60 26.86 6.22
C ALA A 130 -3.78 27.73 6.65
N THR A 131 -4.31 28.55 5.73
CA THR A 131 -5.48 29.40 5.98
C THR A 131 -6.77 28.59 6.14
N ALA A 132 -6.93 27.54 5.34
CA ALA A 132 -8.11 26.67 5.38
C ALA A 132 -8.01 25.56 6.44
N ALA A 133 -6.86 25.39 7.11
CA ALA A 133 -6.58 24.24 7.98
C ALA A 133 -7.66 24.08 9.07
N SER A 134 -8.10 25.17 9.68
CA SER A 134 -9.13 25.15 10.74
C SER A 134 -10.52 24.72 10.25
N THR A 135 -10.77 24.80 8.94
CA THR A 135 -12.02 24.35 8.30
C THR A 135 -11.98 22.90 7.85
N VAL A 136 -10.77 22.30 7.75
CA VAL A 136 -10.61 20.89 7.41
C VAL A 136 -11.25 20.04 8.50
N THR A 137 -12.12 19.13 8.06
CA THR A 137 -12.81 18.20 8.95
C THR A 137 -12.22 16.81 8.77
N PHE A 138 -11.93 16.14 9.89
CA PHE A 138 -11.49 14.77 9.86
C PHE A 138 -12.15 13.97 10.99
N SER A 139 -12.82 12.89 10.63
CA SER A 139 -13.40 11.95 11.58
C SER A 139 -13.07 10.52 11.18
N PHE A 140 -12.67 9.69 12.13
CA PHE A 140 -12.26 8.33 11.85
C PHE A 140 -12.60 7.38 12.99
N THR A 141 -12.58 6.09 12.69
CA THR A 141 -12.63 4.99 13.64
C THR A 141 -11.33 4.21 13.56
N LEU A 142 -10.95 3.58 14.66
CA LEU A 142 -9.85 2.63 14.71
C LEU A 142 -10.43 1.23 14.90
N ASP A 143 -10.13 0.32 13.99
CA ASP A 143 -10.48 -1.09 14.10
C ASP A 143 -9.30 -1.93 13.66
N ASP A 144 -8.94 -2.92 14.48
CA ASP A 144 -7.80 -3.81 14.30
C ASP A 144 -6.61 -3.24 13.49
N SER A 145 -5.96 -2.19 14.02
CA SER A 145 -4.78 -1.57 13.40
C SER A 145 -5.04 -0.77 12.11
N VAL A 146 -6.30 -0.59 11.73
CA VAL A 146 -6.77 0.20 10.59
C VAL A 146 -7.52 1.44 11.07
N LEU A 147 -7.12 2.58 10.54
CA LEU A 147 -7.81 3.86 10.60
C LEU A 147 -8.69 3.99 9.36
N SER A 148 -10.00 4.07 9.57
CA SER A 148 -11.00 4.32 8.54
C SER A 148 -11.75 5.60 8.84
N GLY A 149 -11.80 6.55 7.92
CA GLY A 149 -12.42 7.84 8.21
C GLY A 149 -12.80 8.66 6.99
N ALA A 150 -13.39 9.82 7.25
CA ALA A 150 -13.76 10.81 6.24
C ALA A 150 -12.97 12.10 6.48
N LEU A 151 -12.24 12.52 5.46
CA LEU A 151 -11.51 13.79 5.39
C LEU A 151 -12.25 14.71 4.42
N GLY A 152 -12.58 15.92 4.87
CA GLY A 152 -13.36 16.87 4.08
C GLY A 152 -12.96 18.31 4.28
N GLN A 153 -13.50 19.17 3.41
CA GLN A 153 -13.19 20.61 3.36
C GLN A 153 -11.70 20.88 3.07
N VAL A 154 -11.03 19.99 2.34
CA VAL A 154 -9.62 20.16 1.96
C VAL A 154 -9.55 20.99 0.67
N PRO A 155 -8.80 22.11 0.60
CA PRO A 155 -8.79 22.94 -0.59
C PRO A 155 -8.04 22.27 -1.75
N ASN A 156 -8.59 22.34 -2.97
CA ASN A 156 -7.87 21.93 -4.18
C ASN A 156 -6.97 23.08 -4.68
N LEU A 157 -5.70 23.04 -4.31
CA LEU A 157 -4.76 24.14 -4.60
C LEU A 157 -4.38 24.21 -6.09
N VAL A 158 -4.41 23.09 -6.79
CA VAL A 158 -4.13 23.03 -8.23
C VAL A 158 -5.28 23.63 -9.04
N ALA A 159 -6.54 23.39 -8.64
CA ALA A 159 -7.69 23.98 -9.33
C ALA A 159 -7.81 25.49 -9.08
N GLY A 160 -7.39 25.98 -7.90
CA GLY A 160 -7.32 27.41 -7.58
C GLY A 160 -8.67 28.17 -7.59
N ASN A 161 -9.78 27.46 -7.76
CA ASN A 161 -11.13 28.02 -7.94
C ASN A 161 -12.00 27.90 -6.67
N GLY A 162 -11.40 27.55 -5.53
CA GLY A 162 -12.11 27.31 -4.28
C GLY A 162 -12.81 25.94 -4.19
N ALA A 163 -12.58 25.03 -5.15
CA ALA A 163 -13.09 23.67 -5.05
C ALA A 163 -12.54 22.95 -3.81
N LEU A 164 -13.41 22.23 -3.12
CA LEU A 164 -13.09 21.48 -1.92
C LEU A 164 -13.11 19.97 -2.21
N LEU A 165 -12.07 19.30 -1.77
CA LEU A 165 -11.90 17.86 -1.80
C LEU A 165 -12.51 17.24 -0.55
N GLN A 166 -13.17 16.11 -0.76
CA GLN A 166 -13.72 15.26 0.28
C GLN A 166 -13.47 13.81 -0.12
N GLY A 167 -13.09 12.97 0.82
CA GLY A 167 -12.78 11.57 0.54
C GLY A 167 -12.70 10.74 1.80
N TYR A 168 -12.77 9.42 1.63
CA TYR A 168 -12.55 8.47 2.69
C TYR A 168 -11.07 8.14 2.78
N VAL A 169 -10.55 8.08 4.00
CA VAL A 169 -9.20 7.66 4.34
C VAL A 169 -9.25 6.21 4.83
N SER A 170 -8.36 5.39 4.29
CA SER A 170 -8.08 4.04 4.81
C SER A 170 -6.58 3.92 5.00
N ALA A 171 -6.14 3.85 6.25
CA ALA A 171 -4.73 3.83 6.64
C ALA A 171 -4.47 2.74 7.68
N ALA A 172 -3.30 2.12 7.66
CA ALA A 172 -2.94 1.06 8.61
C ALA A 172 -1.68 1.43 9.40
N ASN A 173 -1.58 1.00 10.66
CA ASN A 173 -0.40 1.19 11.51
C ASN A 173 0.53 -0.03 11.58
N ARG A 174 0.26 -1.05 10.77
CA ARG A 174 1.14 -2.19 10.52
C ARG A 174 1.36 -2.27 9.03
N GLY A 175 2.62 -2.41 8.62
CA GLY A 175 2.91 -2.76 7.24
C GLY A 175 2.40 -4.19 7.02
N ALA A 176 1.52 -4.39 6.04
CA ALA A 176 1.05 -5.74 5.74
C ALA A 176 2.25 -6.62 5.38
N GLN A 177 2.34 -7.82 5.95
CA GLN A 177 3.27 -8.81 5.42
C GLN A 177 2.77 -9.22 4.03
N LEU A 178 3.66 -9.62 3.12
CA LEU A 178 3.26 -10.14 1.81
C LEU A 178 2.20 -11.25 1.92
N ALA A 179 2.28 -12.05 2.98
CA ALA A 179 1.30 -13.08 3.30
C ALA A 179 -0.10 -12.52 3.62
N ASP A 180 -0.21 -11.33 4.22
CA ASP A 180 -1.48 -10.71 4.62
C ASP A 180 -2.24 -10.10 3.42
N ILE A 181 -1.52 -9.80 2.34
CA ILE A 181 -2.09 -9.28 1.08
C ILE A 181 -2.18 -10.34 -0.01
N ALA A 182 -1.88 -11.60 0.32
CA ALA A 182 -2.05 -12.70 -0.62
C ALA A 182 -3.55 -12.90 -0.89
N GLY A 183 -3.95 -12.88 -2.15
CA GLY A 183 -5.35 -12.93 -2.52
C GLY A 183 -5.63 -12.63 -3.97
N THR A 184 -6.90 -12.72 -4.35
CA THR A 184 -7.39 -12.33 -5.67
C THR A 184 -8.16 -11.02 -5.55
N TYR A 185 -7.75 -10.03 -6.33
CA TYR A 185 -8.31 -8.68 -6.30
C TYR A 185 -8.91 -8.34 -7.65
N SER A 186 -10.10 -7.72 -7.63
CA SER A 186 -10.69 -7.12 -8.83
C SER A 186 -10.22 -5.69 -8.96
N TYR A 187 -9.86 -5.27 -10.17
CA TYR A 187 -9.42 -3.91 -10.44
C TYR A 187 -10.13 -3.32 -11.65
N MET A 188 -10.21 -2.00 -11.68
CA MET A 188 -10.52 -1.21 -12.87
C MET A 188 -9.39 -0.21 -13.08
N ARG A 189 -8.83 -0.19 -14.28
CA ARG A 189 -7.80 0.76 -14.69
C ARG A 189 -8.31 1.57 -15.85
N GLN A 190 -8.27 2.90 -15.72
CA GLN A 190 -8.53 3.80 -16.83
C GLN A 190 -7.21 4.35 -17.36
N ALA A 191 -6.96 4.17 -18.66
CA ALA A 191 -5.84 4.76 -19.38
C ALA A 191 -6.40 5.54 -20.58
N GLY A 192 -6.32 6.87 -20.51
CA GLY A 192 -6.99 7.75 -21.47
C GLY A 192 -8.51 7.55 -21.48
N GLY A 193 -9.07 7.34 -22.69
CA GLY A 193 -10.51 7.10 -22.88
C GLY A 193 -10.97 5.65 -22.67
N THR A 194 -10.06 4.72 -22.33
CA THR A 194 -10.39 3.29 -22.21
C THR A 194 -10.30 2.83 -20.76
N ALA A 195 -11.36 2.17 -20.26
CA ALA A 195 -11.36 1.48 -18.99
C ALA A 195 -11.21 -0.02 -19.21
N ILE A 196 -10.29 -0.65 -18.49
CA ILE A 196 -10.06 -2.09 -18.49
C ILE A 196 -10.31 -2.59 -17.07
N ALA A 197 -11.26 -3.50 -16.93
CA ALA A 197 -11.45 -4.26 -15.70
C ALA A 197 -10.72 -5.61 -15.80
N GLY A 198 -10.38 -6.19 -14.66
CA GLY A 198 -9.79 -7.52 -14.61
C GLY A 198 -9.60 -7.97 -13.18
N GLN A 199 -8.93 -9.12 -13.03
CA GLN A 199 -8.50 -9.60 -11.73
C GLN A 199 -6.99 -9.79 -11.70
N LEU A 200 -6.40 -9.64 -10.53
CA LEU A 200 -5.01 -9.98 -10.27
C LEU A 200 -4.92 -10.87 -9.04
N GLY A 201 -4.03 -11.85 -9.10
CA GLY A 201 -3.63 -12.65 -7.95
C GLY A 201 -2.32 -12.13 -7.38
N ILE A 202 -2.26 -11.99 -6.06
CA ILE A 202 -1.04 -11.74 -5.29
C ILE A 202 -0.77 -13.01 -4.50
N GLN A 203 0.42 -13.58 -4.66
CA GLN A 203 0.87 -14.72 -3.88
C GLN A 203 1.57 -14.26 -2.59
N SER A 204 1.69 -15.15 -1.61
CA SER A 204 2.35 -14.86 -0.32
C SER A 204 3.84 -14.55 -0.43
N ASP A 205 4.48 -14.90 -1.55
CA ASP A 205 5.85 -14.54 -1.89
C ASP A 205 5.96 -13.19 -2.64
N GLY A 206 4.83 -12.50 -2.83
CA GLY A 206 4.75 -11.24 -3.55
C GLY A 206 4.79 -11.37 -5.06
N SER A 207 4.81 -12.58 -5.62
CA SER A 207 4.54 -12.72 -7.04
C SER A 207 3.12 -12.20 -7.34
N VAL A 208 2.97 -11.63 -8.53
CA VAL A 208 1.69 -11.07 -8.99
C VAL A 208 1.39 -11.59 -10.38
N ARG A 209 0.14 -11.94 -10.63
CA ARG A 209 -0.35 -12.30 -11.95
C ARG A 209 -1.63 -11.54 -12.26
N VAL A 210 -1.54 -10.66 -13.26
CA VAL A 210 -2.63 -9.80 -13.71
C VAL A 210 -3.32 -10.43 -14.92
N CYS A 211 -4.64 -10.58 -14.84
CA CYS A 211 -5.50 -11.10 -15.89
C CYS A 211 -6.48 -10.01 -16.33
N ALA A 212 -6.08 -9.23 -17.34
CA ALA A 212 -6.93 -8.17 -17.88
C ALA A 212 -8.14 -8.75 -18.62
N GLY A 213 -9.32 -8.16 -18.40
CA GLY A 213 -10.58 -8.53 -19.09
C GLY A 213 -11.20 -9.86 -18.67
N GLN A 214 -10.64 -10.55 -17.66
CA GLN A 214 -11.08 -11.89 -17.26
C GLN A 214 -10.86 -12.15 -15.77
N SER A 215 -11.48 -13.21 -15.26
CA SER A 215 -11.23 -13.70 -13.91
C SER A 215 -9.79 -14.20 -13.75
N TYR A 216 -9.29 -14.16 -12.53
CA TYR A 216 -7.95 -14.60 -12.22
C TYR A 216 -7.77 -16.10 -12.51
N SER A 217 -6.67 -16.42 -13.19
CA SER A 217 -6.16 -17.77 -13.36
C SER A 217 -4.63 -17.70 -13.50
N ALA A 218 -3.92 -18.66 -12.90
CA ALA A 218 -2.46 -18.76 -13.05
C ALA A 218 -2.02 -18.87 -14.52
N THR A 219 -2.91 -19.34 -15.40
CA THR A 219 -2.65 -19.55 -16.83
C THR A 219 -3.52 -18.68 -17.73
N CYS A 220 -4.06 -17.57 -17.23
CA CYS A 220 -4.90 -16.68 -18.04
C CYS A 220 -4.14 -16.18 -19.28
N ALA A 221 -4.81 -16.23 -20.44
CA ALA A 221 -4.23 -15.86 -21.72
C ALA A 221 -3.93 -14.34 -21.76
N GLY A 222 -2.74 -13.97 -22.21
CA GLY A 222 -2.28 -12.56 -22.20
C GLY A 222 -2.06 -12.00 -20.80
N GLY A 223 -2.00 -12.86 -19.77
CA GLY A 223 -1.72 -12.43 -18.41
C GLY A 223 -0.30 -11.89 -18.23
N GLN A 224 -0.17 -10.85 -17.41
CA GLN A 224 1.12 -10.23 -17.11
C GLN A 224 1.61 -10.71 -15.75
N SER A 225 2.86 -11.16 -15.69
CA SER A 225 3.53 -11.43 -14.42
C SER A 225 4.14 -10.14 -13.88
N GLY A 226 4.14 -10.04 -12.56
CA GLY A 226 4.73 -8.95 -11.82
C GLY A 226 5.26 -9.41 -10.47
N GLN A 227 5.87 -8.48 -9.76
CA GLN A 227 6.40 -8.70 -8.43
C GLN A 227 6.10 -7.50 -7.56
N LEU A 228 5.68 -7.77 -6.34
CA LEU A 228 5.72 -6.81 -5.24
C LEU A 228 7.11 -6.87 -4.63
N SER A 229 7.83 -5.77 -4.74
CA SER A 229 9.06 -5.52 -4.00
C SER A 229 8.81 -4.43 -2.96
N PRO A 230 9.48 -4.46 -1.81
CA PRO A 230 9.38 -3.37 -0.85
C PRO A 230 9.77 -2.06 -1.52
N ASP A 231 9.00 -1.00 -1.28
CA ASP A 231 9.27 0.31 -1.85
C ASP A 231 10.67 0.79 -1.45
N ALA A 232 11.39 1.44 -2.38
CA ALA A 232 12.75 1.91 -2.14
C ALA A 232 12.81 3.00 -1.05
N ASP A 233 11.73 3.77 -0.87
CA ASP A 233 11.63 4.82 0.14
C ASP A 233 10.77 4.38 1.33
N GLN A 234 11.22 3.33 2.03
CA GLN A 234 10.61 2.88 3.30
C GLN A 234 10.65 3.94 4.42
N VAL A 235 11.37 5.05 4.23
CA VAL A 235 11.40 6.16 5.18
C VAL A 235 10.15 7.03 5.02
N ARG A 236 9.76 7.33 3.76
CA ARG A 236 8.54 8.08 3.45
C ARG A 236 7.30 7.21 3.43
N TYR A 237 7.43 5.96 2.96
CA TYR A 237 6.34 4.99 2.87
C TYR A 237 6.69 3.69 3.60
N PRO A 238 6.76 3.71 4.94
CA PRO A 238 6.96 2.49 5.71
C PRO A 238 5.91 1.45 5.33
N GLY A 239 6.32 0.19 5.09
CA GLY A 239 5.41 -0.90 4.77
C GLY A 239 4.80 -0.87 3.37
N ALA A 240 5.19 0.09 2.51
CA ALA A 240 4.74 0.11 1.12
C ALA A 240 5.50 -0.92 0.27
N PHE A 241 4.80 -1.44 -0.74
CA PHE A 241 5.36 -2.28 -1.79
C PHE A 241 5.14 -1.59 -3.13
N SER A 242 6.19 -1.58 -3.96
CA SER A 242 6.07 -1.21 -5.36
C SER A 242 5.67 -2.44 -6.16
N LEU A 243 4.66 -2.29 -7.02
CA LEU A 243 4.27 -3.30 -7.98
C LEU A 243 4.95 -3.06 -9.32
N THR A 244 5.82 -3.98 -9.72
CA THR A 244 6.38 -4.02 -11.07
C THR A 244 5.63 -5.06 -11.89
N VAL A 245 5.00 -4.65 -13.00
CA VAL A 245 4.33 -5.57 -13.93
C VAL A 245 5.05 -5.53 -15.26
N ALA A 246 5.42 -6.70 -15.77
CA ALA A 246 6.08 -6.89 -17.07
C ALA A 246 7.50 -6.32 -17.23
N GLY A 247 8.24 -6.14 -16.13
CA GLY A 247 9.65 -5.70 -16.14
C GLY A 247 9.79 -4.18 -16.21
#